data_AF-G4SWR9-F1
#
_entry.id   AF-G4SWR9-F1
#
_cell.length_a   1.000
_cell.length_b   1.000
_cell.length_c   1.000
_cell.angle_alpha   90.00
_cell.angle_beta   90.00
_cell.angle_gamma   90.00
#
_symmetry.space_group_name_H-M   'P 1'
#
loop_
_entity.id
_entity.type
_entity.pdbx_description
1 polymer ?
#
loop_
_entity_poly.entity_id
_entity_poly.type
_entity_poly.pdbx_seq_one_letter_code
_entity_poly.pdbx_strand_id
1 'polypeptide(L)'
;MSIYLRNDSDNIVHQVMAQQQASSCAVASIWMARNQTKQMTIDESEWALAWNMYHRVVQDADFIPEAPAPMSLDPSAHSNDQDTFGNMFSRMGTFMDQVAQALRNDGLKVTFKTRFSPGITVDAWRLSDTTPAIILLGWYNGARRNGGHFIVASRRTSRGRVVYLDPWEGQLRELGIGPQYLSTGRFEQVIYIST
;
A
#
# COMPACT_ATOMS: atom_id res chain seq x y z
N MET A 1 -10.79 -8.32 9.35
CA MET A 1 -9.54 -8.28 8.57
C MET A 1 -9.23 -9.69 8.07
N SER A 2 -8.87 -9.83 6.79
CA SER A 2 -8.44 -11.12 6.23
C SER A 2 -6.98 -11.04 5.78
N ILE A 3 -6.14 -11.93 6.30
CA ILE A 3 -4.76 -12.09 5.86
C ILE A 3 -4.66 -13.44 5.17
N TYR A 4 -4.28 -13.45 3.90
CA TYR A 4 -4.04 -14.67 3.14
C TYR A 4 -2.56 -15.02 3.14
N LEU A 5 -2.26 -16.31 3.26
CA LEU A 5 -0.92 -16.84 3.00
C LEU A 5 -0.86 -17.27 1.53
N ARG A 6 0.07 -16.70 0.78
CA ARG A 6 0.25 -16.96 -0.66
C ARG A 6 1.70 -17.34 -0.93
N ASN A 7 1.91 -18.31 -1.82
CA ASN A 7 3.26 -18.70 -2.22
C ASN A 7 3.62 -18.06 -3.56
N ASP A 8 4.85 -17.60 -3.69
CA ASP A 8 5.44 -17.29 -5.00
C ASP A 8 6.06 -18.53 -5.67
N SER A 9 6.63 -18.36 -6.85
CA SER A 9 7.23 -19.44 -7.65
C SER A 9 8.56 -19.96 -7.08
N ASP A 10 9.14 -19.28 -6.09
CA ASP A 10 10.29 -19.78 -5.30
C ASP A 10 9.82 -20.53 -4.04
N ASN A 11 8.50 -20.71 -3.83
CA ASN A 11 7.87 -21.25 -2.62
C ASN A 11 8.09 -20.41 -1.36
N ILE A 12 8.35 -19.11 -1.50
CA ILE A 12 8.36 -18.19 -0.36
C ILE A 12 6.91 -17.81 -0.02
N VAL A 13 6.58 -17.89 1.27
CA VAL A 13 5.26 -17.57 1.80
C VAL A 13 5.16 -16.06 2.06
N HIS A 14 4.12 -15.43 1.54
CA HIS A 14 3.81 -14.01 1.71
C HIS A 14 2.51 -13.85 2.49
N GLN A 15 2.49 -12.86 3.39
CA GLN A 15 1.27 -12.41 4.07
C GLN A 15 0.63 -11.29 3.26
N VAL A 16 -0.56 -11.56 2.73
CA VAL A 16 -1.30 -10.60 1.91
C VAL A 16 -2.57 -10.17 2.63
N MET A 17 -2.57 -8.94 3.15
CA MET A 17 -3.77 -8.34 3.73
C MET A 17 -4.76 -8.01 2.62
N ALA A 18 -5.98 -8.52 2.71
CA ALA A 18 -7.08 -8.07 1.87
C ALA A 18 -7.76 -6.86 2.52
N GLN A 19 -7.79 -5.75 1.79
CA GLN A 19 -8.40 -4.51 2.27
C GLN A 19 -9.91 -4.71 2.51
N GLN A 20 -10.45 -4.15 3.60
CA GLN A 20 -11.88 -4.26 3.91
C GLN A 20 -12.67 -3.02 3.48
N GLN A 21 -12.03 -1.88 3.29
CA GLN A 21 -12.64 -0.66 2.76
C GLN A 21 -12.07 -0.33 1.38
N ALA A 22 -12.85 0.34 0.54
CA ALA A 22 -12.45 0.64 -0.84
C ALA A 22 -11.18 1.51 -0.92
N SER A 23 -10.95 2.36 0.09
CA SER A 23 -9.89 3.38 0.08
C SER A 23 -8.74 3.10 1.06
N SER A 24 -8.68 1.87 1.59
CA SER A 24 -7.65 1.45 2.56
C SER A 24 -6.49 0.64 1.97
N CYS A 25 -6.37 0.57 0.64
CA CYS A 25 -5.27 -0.12 -0.05
C CYS A 25 -3.87 0.31 0.42
N ALA A 26 -3.69 1.59 0.74
CA ALA A 26 -2.43 2.11 1.28
C ALA A 26 -2.13 1.57 2.68
N VAL A 27 -3.15 1.46 3.53
CA VAL A 27 -3.05 0.94 4.90
C VAL A 27 -2.60 -0.52 4.85
N ALA A 28 -3.27 -1.33 4.02
CA ALA A 28 -2.89 -2.72 3.79
C ALA A 28 -1.47 -2.85 3.22
N SER A 29 -1.10 -2.00 2.26
CA SER A 29 0.25 -1.98 1.66
C SER A 29 1.33 -1.61 2.68
N ILE A 30 1.07 -0.65 3.56
CA ILE A 30 1.97 -0.26 4.65
C ILE A 30 2.15 -1.44 5.61
N TRP A 31 1.06 -2.11 6.03
CA TRP A 31 1.15 -3.28 6.90
C TRP A 31 2.01 -4.39 6.28
N MET A 32 1.76 -4.74 5.01
CA MET A 32 2.53 -5.78 4.30
C MET A 32 4.00 -5.40 4.18
N ALA A 33 4.31 -4.16 3.80
CA ALA A 33 5.69 -3.69 3.67
C ALA A 33 6.41 -3.66 5.02
N ARG A 34 5.75 -3.21 6.10
CA ARG A 34 6.32 -3.20 7.47
C ARG A 34 6.68 -4.61 7.92
N ASN A 35 5.75 -5.54 7.76
CA ASN A 35 5.94 -6.93 8.18
C ASN A 35 7.07 -7.60 7.41
N GLN A 36 7.14 -7.37 6.10
CA GLN A 36 8.25 -7.86 5.28
C GLN A 36 9.58 -7.22 5.70
N THR A 37 9.66 -5.88 5.80
CA THR A 37 10.92 -5.22 6.17
C THR A 37 11.42 -5.63 7.55
N LYS A 38 10.51 -5.81 8.51
CA LYS A 38 10.85 -6.18 9.89
C LYS A 38 10.92 -7.69 10.12
N GLN A 39 10.61 -8.52 9.11
CA GLN A 39 10.56 -9.98 9.20
C GLN A 39 9.69 -10.47 10.38
N MET A 40 8.52 -9.86 10.55
CA MET A 40 7.60 -10.15 11.66
C MET A 40 6.14 -10.04 11.20
N THR A 41 5.24 -10.64 11.96
CA THR A 41 3.80 -10.40 11.82
C THR A 41 3.37 -9.42 12.89
N ILE A 42 3.05 -8.19 12.51
CA ILE A 42 2.49 -7.21 13.44
C ILE A 42 0.99 -7.50 13.57
N ASP A 43 0.57 -7.82 14.79
CA ASP A 43 -0.85 -7.98 15.14
C ASP A 43 -1.50 -6.60 15.29
N GLU A 44 -1.90 -6.03 14.16
CA GLU A 44 -2.56 -4.74 14.07
C GLU A 44 -3.68 -4.82 13.03
N SER A 45 -4.88 -4.38 13.41
CA SER A 45 -6.01 -4.35 12.50
C SER A 45 -5.87 -3.22 11.46
N GLU A 46 -6.47 -3.41 10.29
CA GLU A 46 -6.56 -2.36 9.26
C GLU A 46 -7.18 -1.06 9.82
N TRP A 47 -8.21 -1.16 10.65
CA TRP A 47 -8.86 -0.01 11.29
C TRP A 47 -7.89 0.76 12.21
N ALA A 48 -7.19 0.04 13.10
CA ALA A 48 -6.26 0.63 14.04
C ALA A 48 -5.08 1.30 13.31
N LEU A 49 -4.52 0.63 12.29
CA LEU A 49 -3.45 1.19 11.48
C LEU A 49 -3.91 2.43 10.71
N ALA A 50 -5.10 2.38 10.09
CA ALA A 50 -5.68 3.53 9.39
C ALA A 50 -5.88 4.72 10.34
N TRP A 51 -6.42 4.46 11.53
CA TRP A 51 -6.67 5.49 12.54
C TRP A 51 -5.37 6.19 12.94
N ASN A 52 -4.34 5.41 13.27
CA ASN A 52 -3.02 5.92 13.64
C ASN A 52 -2.38 6.71 12.49
N MET A 53 -2.38 6.13 11.28
CA MET A 53 -1.78 6.74 10.10
C MET A 53 -2.44 8.08 9.77
N TYR A 54 -3.76 8.11 9.66
CA TYR A 54 -4.46 9.30 9.16
C TYR A 54 -4.40 10.45 10.15
N HIS A 55 -4.53 10.20 11.46
CA HIS A 55 -4.40 11.25 12.46
C HIS A 55 -2.98 11.84 12.48
N ARG A 56 -1.94 10.99 12.51
CA ARG A 56 -0.55 11.48 12.56
C ARG A 56 -0.09 12.16 11.28
N VAL A 57 -0.49 11.63 10.14
CA VAL A 57 0.14 12.00 8.85
C VAL A 57 -0.73 12.95 8.04
N VAL A 58 -2.04 12.85 8.14
CA VAL A 58 -2.96 13.67 7.34
C VAL A 58 -3.51 14.84 8.15
N GLN A 59 -3.84 14.59 9.42
CA GLN A 59 -4.34 15.64 10.32
C GLN A 59 -3.24 16.30 11.16
N ASP A 60 -1.98 15.86 11.04
CA ASP A 60 -0.81 16.38 11.78
C ASP A 60 -1.05 16.43 13.30
N ALA A 61 -1.72 15.40 13.84
CA ALA A 61 -2.09 15.36 15.24
C ALA A 61 -0.92 14.85 16.12
N ASP A 62 -0.49 15.67 17.08
CA ASP A 62 0.50 15.30 18.09
C ASP A 62 -0.02 14.20 19.04
N PHE A 63 -1.31 14.24 19.36
CA PHE A 63 -2.00 13.25 20.17
C PHE A 63 -3.04 12.54 19.32
N ILE A 64 -2.92 11.22 19.20
CA ILE A 64 -3.96 10.40 18.56
C ILE A 64 -4.98 10.01 19.64
N PRO A 65 -6.26 10.39 19.49
CA PRO A 65 -7.32 9.86 20.34
C PRO A 65 -7.42 8.33 20.25
N GLU A 66 -8.01 7.70 21.26
CA GLU A 66 -8.30 6.26 21.18
C GLU A 66 -9.19 5.96 19.97
N ALA A 67 -8.85 4.90 19.22
CA ALA A 67 -9.64 4.50 18.07
C ALA A 67 -11.02 4.01 18.53
N PRO A 68 -12.12 4.51 17.94
CA PRO A 68 -13.44 3.95 18.20
C PRO A 68 -13.49 2.50 17.71
N ALA A 69 -14.50 1.76 18.20
CA ALA A 69 -14.73 0.38 17.76
C ALA A 69 -14.81 0.30 16.22
N PRO A 70 -14.17 -0.71 15.58
CA PRO A 70 -14.21 -0.85 14.13
C PRO A 70 -15.64 -0.95 13.60
N MET A 71 -15.91 -0.24 12.52
CA MET A 71 -17.20 -0.26 11.85
C MET A 71 -17.05 -0.27 10.33
N SER A 72 -18.10 -0.70 9.63
CA SER A 72 -18.20 -0.52 8.18
C SER A 72 -18.70 0.88 7.87
N LEU A 73 -18.04 1.57 6.96
CA LEU A 73 -18.44 2.89 6.50
C LEU A 73 -19.07 2.79 5.11
N ASP A 74 -20.21 3.44 4.91
CA ASP A 74 -20.82 3.57 3.59
C ASP A 74 -20.14 4.74 2.84
N PRO A 75 -19.42 4.49 1.73
CA PRO A 75 -18.77 5.56 0.97
C PRO A 75 -19.73 6.64 0.47
N SER A 76 -21.03 6.34 0.33
CA SER A 76 -22.04 7.30 -0.10
C SER A 76 -22.32 8.39 0.95
N ALA A 77 -22.06 8.09 2.23
CA ALA A 77 -22.26 8.99 3.36
C ALA A 77 -21.06 9.93 3.63
N HIS A 78 -19.99 9.82 2.84
CA HIS A 78 -18.73 10.52 3.06
C HIS A 78 -18.33 11.41 1.89
N SER A 79 -17.68 12.53 2.18
CA SER A 79 -17.17 13.45 1.17
C SER A 79 -15.89 12.93 0.51
N ASN A 80 -15.58 13.42 -0.70
CA ASN A 80 -14.37 13.05 -1.44
C ASN A 80 -13.21 14.01 -1.12
N ASP A 81 -12.82 14.06 0.15
CA ASP A 81 -11.74 14.90 0.69
C ASP A 81 -11.00 14.16 1.82
N GLN A 82 -10.03 14.81 2.46
CA GLN A 82 -9.25 14.23 3.55
C GLN A 82 -9.57 14.86 4.92
N ASP A 83 -10.72 15.53 5.07
CA ASP A 83 -11.03 16.33 6.26
C ASP A 83 -11.32 15.46 7.49
N THR A 84 -11.88 14.26 7.27
CA THR A 84 -12.23 13.33 8.34
C THR A 84 -11.65 11.94 8.10
N PHE A 85 -11.46 11.18 9.18
CA PHE A 85 -11.12 9.75 9.11
C PHE A 85 -12.09 8.99 8.18
N GLY A 86 -13.40 9.24 8.30
CA GLY A 86 -14.40 8.58 7.48
C GLY A 86 -14.24 8.88 5.99
N ASN A 87 -13.99 10.14 5.62
CA ASN A 87 -13.77 10.53 4.22
C ASN A 87 -12.53 9.84 3.65
N MET A 88 -11.42 9.80 4.40
CA MET A 88 -10.20 9.11 3.98
C MET A 88 -10.38 7.59 3.86
N PHE A 89 -10.90 6.95 4.90
CA PHE A 89 -10.95 5.50 4.99
C PHE A 89 -11.98 4.87 4.04
N SER A 90 -13.11 5.55 3.81
CA SER A 90 -14.20 5.02 2.96
C SER A 90 -14.13 5.47 1.50
N ARG A 91 -13.58 6.65 1.20
CA ARG A 91 -13.75 7.29 -0.12
C ARG A 91 -12.46 7.84 -0.74
N MET A 92 -11.75 8.73 -0.07
CA MET A 92 -10.64 9.48 -0.66
C MET A 92 -9.30 8.73 -0.67
N GLY A 93 -8.98 8.02 0.41
CA GLY A 93 -7.67 7.36 0.59
C GLY A 93 -6.55 8.34 0.96
N THR A 94 -5.36 8.11 0.41
CA THR A 94 -4.12 8.81 0.79
C THR A 94 -3.15 8.97 -0.38
N PHE A 95 -2.10 9.76 -0.21
CA PHE A 95 -1.09 10.04 -1.22
C PHE A 95 0.27 9.42 -0.88
N MET A 96 1.14 9.25 -1.89
CA MET A 96 2.44 8.59 -1.71
C MET A 96 3.34 9.30 -0.67
N ASP A 97 3.25 10.64 -0.55
CA ASP A 97 3.98 11.37 0.49
C ASP A 97 3.51 11.04 1.91
N GLN A 98 2.20 10.86 2.08
CA GLN A 98 1.61 10.44 3.35
C GLN A 98 2.02 8.99 3.67
N VAL A 99 2.02 8.10 2.68
CA VAL A 99 2.55 6.73 2.84
C VAL A 99 4.02 6.76 3.27
N ALA A 100 4.85 7.57 2.59
CA ALA A 100 6.27 7.70 2.93
C ALA A 100 6.47 8.23 4.36
N GLN A 101 5.68 9.21 4.80
CA GLN A 101 5.75 9.74 6.15
C GLN A 101 5.28 8.71 7.20
N ALA A 102 4.22 7.96 6.93
CA ALA A 102 3.75 6.89 7.82
C ALA A 102 4.85 5.85 8.08
N LEU A 103 5.53 5.41 7.02
CA LEU A 103 6.66 4.46 7.14
C LEU A 103 7.82 5.02 7.98
N ARG A 104 8.13 6.32 7.82
CA ARG A 104 9.17 6.99 8.64
C ARG A 104 8.77 7.07 10.10
N ASN A 105 7.50 7.39 10.38
CA ASN A 105 6.97 7.41 11.75
C ASN A 105 7.05 6.03 12.43
N ASP A 106 7.01 4.95 11.64
CA ASP A 106 7.20 3.56 12.11
C ASP A 106 8.67 3.11 12.23
N GLY A 107 9.61 4.03 12.05
CA GLY A 107 11.05 3.80 12.14
C GLY A 107 11.68 3.17 10.90
N LEU A 108 10.99 3.14 9.76
CA LEU A 108 11.52 2.62 8.50
C LEU A 108 12.15 3.73 7.66
N LYS A 109 13.12 3.36 6.81
CA LYS A 109 13.75 4.27 5.85
C LYS A 109 13.07 4.18 4.50
N VAL A 110 12.65 5.33 3.98
CA VAL A 110 12.27 5.49 2.57
C VAL A 110 13.54 5.84 1.79
N THR A 111 14.15 4.84 1.15
CA THR A 111 15.50 4.95 0.56
C THR A 111 15.49 5.62 -0.81
N PHE A 112 14.37 5.52 -1.53
CA PHE A 112 14.17 6.18 -2.82
C PHE A 112 12.68 6.35 -3.07
N LYS A 113 12.31 7.49 -3.68
CA LYS A 113 10.94 7.79 -4.12
C LYS A 113 11.01 8.36 -5.54
N THR A 114 10.28 7.75 -6.46
CA THR A 114 10.16 8.30 -7.81
C THR A 114 9.27 9.55 -7.83
N ARG A 115 9.48 10.40 -8.83
CA ARG A 115 8.51 11.46 -9.17
C ARG A 115 7.18 10.83 -9.61
N PHE A 116 6.09 11.58 -9.48
CA PHE A 116 4.80 11.17 -10.05
C PHE A 116 4.87 11.21 -11.57
N SER A 117 4.79 10.05 -12.21
CA SER A 117 4.69 9.93 -13.66
C SER A 117 4.00 8.61 -14.02
N PRO A 118 2.93 8.60 -14.82
CA PRO A 118 2.38 7.36 -15.34
C PRO A 118 3.45 6.67 -16.20
N GLY A 119 3.59 5.36 -16.05
CA GLY A 119 4.52 4.59 -16.87
C GLY A 119 5.86 4.28 -16.20
N ILE A 120 5.98 4.45 -14.87
CA ILE A 120 7.21 4.14 -14.15
C ILE A 120 7.42 2.62 -14.03
N THR A 121 8.67 2.18 -13.97
CA THR A 121 9.02 0.78 -13.69
C THR A 121 9.61 0.63 -12.30
N VAL A 122 9.49 -0.58 -11.76
CA VAL A 122 10.19 -1.00 -10.55
C VAL A 122 11.64 -1.34 -10.89
N ASP A 123 12.57 -0.85 -10.09
CA ASP A 123 13.97 -1.26 -10.08
C ASP A 123 14.08 -2.53 -9.24
N ALA A 124 13.98 -3.68 -9.92
CA ALA A 124 13.94 -4.98 -9.28
C ALA A 124 15.23 -5.33 -8.50
N TRP A 125 16.34 -4.62 -8.73
CA TRP A 125 17.60 -4.82 -8.01
C TRP A 125 17.59 -4.20 -6.62
N ARG A 126 16.63 -3.33 -6.33
CA ARG A 126 16.41 -2.77 -4.99
C ARG A 126 15.53 -3.64 -4.12
N LEU A 127 14.93 -4.69 -4.70
CA LEU A 127 14.03 -5.58 -3.98
C LEU A 127 14.80 -6.75 -3.35
N SER A 128 14.42 -7.10 -2.13
CA SER A 128 14.91 -8.29 -1.44
C SER A 128 13.86 -8.81 -0.45
N ASP A 129 14.14 -9.92 0.22
CA ASP A 129 13.25 -10.46 1.27
C ASP A 129 12.95 -9.47 2.40
N THR A 130 13.81 -8.46 2.62
CA THR A 130 13.62 -7.41 3.64
C THR A 130 13.50 -6.01 3.06
N THR A 131 13.55 -5.85 1.74
CA THR A 131 13.57 -4.54 1.07
C THR A 131 12.43 -4.43 0.04
N PRO A 132 11.16 -4.32 0.47
CA PRO A 132 10.04 -4.15 -0.45
C PRO A 132 9.95 -2.73 -1.01
N ALA A 133 9.06 -2.55 -1.97
CA ALA A 133 8.62 -1.26 -2.44
C ALA A 133 7.09 -1.13 -2.41
N ILE A 134 6.56 0.04 -2.05
CA ILE A 134 5.14 0.36 -2.23
C ILE A 134 4.98 1.15 -3.52
N ILE A 135 3.95 0.79 -4.29
CA ILE A 135 3.67 1.34 -5.61
C ILE A 135 2.29 2.00 -5.58
N LEU A 136 2.22 3.23 -6.07
CA LEU A 136 0.97 3.87 -6.45
C LEU A 136 0.66 3.54 -7.91
N LEU A 137 -0.51 2.96 -8.14
CA LEU A 137 -1.11 2.70 -9.43
C LEU A 137 -2.15 3.76 -9.77
N GLY A 138 -2.41 3.96 -11.05
CA GLY A 138 -3.60 4.68 -11.51
C GLY A 138 -4.19 4.13 -12.80
N TRP A 139 -5.50 4.35 -12.95
CA TRP A 139 -6.27 4.06 -14.16
C TRP A 139 -6.68 5.35 -14.85
N TYR A 140 -6.76 5.31 -16.17
CA TYR A 140 -6.90 6.51 -17.00
C TYR A 140 -8.02 6.35 -18.01
N ASN A 141 -8.82 7.40 -18.18
CA ASN A 141 -9.70 7.60 -19.33
C ASN A 141 -9.14 8.77 -20.15
N GLY A 142 -8.45 8.46 -21.24
CA GLY A 142 -7.64 9.44 -21.96
C GLY A 142 -6.51 10.00 -21.07
N ALA A 143 -6.45 11.31 -20.93
CA ALA A 143 -5.48 11.99 -20.05
C ALA A 143 -5.95 12.08 -18.58
N ARG A 144 -7.21 11.75 -18.28
CA ARG A 144 -7.80 11.90 -16.95
C ARG A 144 -7.59 10.65 -16.10
N ARG A 145 -6.95 10.79 -14.95
CA ARG A 145 -6.88 9.74 -13.92
C ARG A 145 -8.26 9.52 -13.29
N ASN A 146 -8.73 8.27 -13.26
CA ASN A 146 -10.07 7.88 -12.80
C ASN A 146 -10.06 6.90 -11.62
N GLY A 147 -8.90 6.70 -10.99
CA GLY A 147 -8.76 5.82 -9.85
C GLY A 147 -7.29 5.63 -9.48
N GLY A 148 -7.08 5.16 -8.26
CA GLY A 148 -5.76 4.85 -7.75
C GLY A 148 -5.80 3.63 -6.86
N HIS A 149 -4.66 2.96 -6.72
CA HIS A 149 -4.53 1.78 -5.87
C HIS A 149 -3.09 1.65 -5.40
N PHE A 150 -2.89 1.17 -4.18
CA PHE A 150 -1.56 0.86 -3.66
C PHE A 150 -1.35 -0.65 -3.62
N ILE A 151 -0.17 -1.07 -4.06
CA ILE A 151 0.29 -2.46 -3.99
C ILE A 151 1.74 -2.50 -3.47
N VAL A 152 2.22 -3.69 -3.11
CA VAL A 152 3.61 -3.90 -2.69
C VAL A 152 4.34 -4.72 -3.75
N ALA A 153 5.47 -4.22 -4.26
CA ALA A 153 6.48 -5.06 -4.90
C ALA A 153 7.38 -5.65 -3.82
N SER A 154 7.21 -6.93 -3.53
CA SER A 154 7.84 -7.61 -2.41
C SER A 154 9.28 -7.99 -2.71
N ARG A 155 9.51 -8.89 -3.67
CA ARG A 155 10.82 -9.44 -4.03
C ARG A 155 10.92 -9.73 -5.51
N ARG A 156 12.15 -9.97 -5.97
CA ARG A 156 12.42 -10.56 -7.29
C ARG A 156 12.61 -12.07 -7.12
N THR A 157 11.87 -12.87 -7.90
CA THR A 157 12.00 -14.33 -7.89
C THR A 157 13.25 -14.79 -8.62
N SER A 158 13.66 -16.05 -8.44
CA SER A 158 14.78 -16.68 -9.15
C SER A 158 14.63 -16.63 -10.68
N ARG A 159 13.38 -16.62 -11.17
CA ARG A 159 13.02 -16.48 -12.60
C ARG A 159 13.00 -15.03 -13.09
N GLY A 160 13.38 -14.09 -12.24
CA GLY A 160 13.47 -12.67 -12.58
C GLY A 160 12.13 -11.94 -12.63
N ARG A 161 11.04 -12.53 -12.13
CA ARG A 161 9.73 -11.87 -11.98
C ARG A 161 9.70 -11.06 -10.69
N VAL A 162 8.86 -10.04 -10.63
CA VAL A 162 8.60 -9.31 -9.38
C VAL A 162 7.30 -9.84 -8.78
N VAL A 163 7.35 -10.17 -7.49
CA VAL A 163 6.19 -10.56 -6.68
C VAL A 163 5.46 -9.29 -6.24
N TYR A 164 4.22 -9.15 -6.67
CA TYR A 164 3.31 -8.07 -6.31
C TYR A 164 2.24 -8.60 -5.34
N LEU A 165 2.12 -7.95 -4.19
CA LEU A 165 1.09 -8.20 -3.19
C LEU A 165 0.00 -7.14 -3.34
N ASP A 166 -1.20 -7.59 -3.69
CA ASP A 166 -2.34 -6.74 -4.03
C ASP A 166 -3.41 -6.82 -2.93
N PRO A 167 -3.71 -5.69 -2.24
CA PRO A 167 -4.75 -5.66 -1.24
C PRO A 167 -6.15 -6.00 -1.75
N TRP A 168 -6.44 -5.86 -3.04
CA TRP A 168 -7.71 -6.30 -3.59
C TRP A 168 -7.81 -7.82 -3.53
N GLU A 169 -8.74 -8.30 -2.72
CA GLU A 169 -8.98 -9.73 -2.43
C GLU A 169 -7.75 -10.48 -1.87
N GLY A 170 -6.69 -9.76 -1.48
CA GLY A 170 -5.46 -10.34 -0.94
C GLY A 170 -4.77 -11.28 -1.94
N GLN A 171 -4.49 -10.75 -3.13
CA GLN A 171 -3.92 -11.50 -4.25
C GLN A 171 -2.40 -11.37 -4.29
N LEU A 172 -1.74 -12.42 -4.79
CA LEU A 172 -0.32 -12.41 -5.15
C LEU A 172 -0.21 -12.55 -6.66
N ARG A 173 0.65 -11.75 -7.28
CA ARG A 173 0.91 -11.81 -8.73
C ARG A 173 2.39 -11.73 -9.02
N GLU A 174 2.86 -12.53 -9.97
CA GLU A 174 4.22 -12.41 -10.48
C GLU A 174 4.20 -11.79 -11.87
N LEU A 175 4.69 -10.55 -11.96
CA LEU A 175 4.71 -9.77 -13.20
C LEU A 175 6.14 -9.39 -13.58
N GLY A 176 6.32 -8.76 -14.74
CA GLY A 176 7.55 -8.03 -15.03
C GLY A 176 7.64 -6.78 -14.17
N ILE A 177 8.66 -5.95 -14.37
CA ILE A 177 8.90 -4.71 -13.59
C ILE A 177 7.87 -3.58 -13.82
N GLY A 178 6.77 -3.85 -14.51
CA GLY A 178 5.85 -2.85 -15.04
C GLY A 178 6.20 -2.43 -16.48
N PRO A 179 5.74 -1.25 -16.93
CA PRO A 179 5.03 -0.23 -16.17
C PRO A 179 3.52 -0.45 -16.04
N GLN A 180 3.01 -1.54 -16.62
CA GLN A 180 1.60 -1.88 -16.61
C GLN A 180 1.28 -2.86 -15.47
N TYR A 181 0.21 -2.56 -14.75
CA TYR A 181 -0.44 -3.46 -13.82
C TYR A 181 -1.69 -4.04 -14.48
N LEU A 182 -1.66 -5.33 -14.77
CA LEU A 182 -2.69 -5.97 -15.58
C LEU A 182 -2.89 -5.20 -16.91
N SER A 183 -4.05 -5.29 -17.54
CA SER A 183 -4.28 -4.71 -18.88
C SER A 183 -4.45 -3.18 -18.91
N THR A 184 -4.74 -2.52 -17.79
CA THR A 184 -5.14 -1.10 -17.79
C THR A 184 -4.53 -0.23 -16.70
N GLY A 185 -3.98 -0.81 -15.62
CA GLY A 185 -3.35 -0.05 -14.55
C GLY A 185 -1.95 0.41 -14.96
N ARG A 186 -1.53 1.61 -14.53
CA ARG A 186 -0.18 2.12 -14.77
C ARG A 186 0.48 2.43 -13.44
N PHE A 187 1.77 2.09 -13.31
CA PHE A 187 2.58 2.50 -12.19
C PHE A 187 2.86 4.00 -12.28
N GLU A 188 2.65 4.73 -11.19
CA GLU A 188 2.74 6.19 -11.12
C GLU A 188 3.86 6.68 -10.20
N GLN A 189 4.04 5.97 -9.07
CA GLN A 189 5.11 6.23 -8.12
C GLN A 189 5.55 4.94 -7.45
N VAL A 190 6.83 4.87 -7.09
CA VAL A 190 7.41 3.76 -6.32
C VAL A 190 8.23 4.35 -5.17
N ILE A 191 8.04 3.81 -3.96
CA ILE A 191 8.91 4.04 -2.81
C ILE A 191 9.57 2.75 -2.37
N TYR A 192 10.88 2.77 -2.13
CA TYR A 192 11.64 1.61 -1.64
C TYR A 192 11.91 1.76 -0.15
N ILE A 193 11.81 0.65 0.58
CA ILE A 193 11.72 0.64 2.03
C ILE A 193 12.80 -0.27 2.61
N SER A 194 13.48 0.18 3.66
CA SER A 194 14.42 -0.63 4.45
C SER A 194 14.31 -0.33 5.94
N THR A 195 15.03 -1.09 6.76
CA THR A 195 15.38 -0.71 8.14
C THR A 195 16.47 0.36 8.18
#